data_AF-A0A180GLK2-F1
#
_entry.id   AF-A0A180GLK2-F1
#
_cell.length_a   1.000
_cell.length_b   1.000
_cell.length_c   1.000
_cell.angle_alpha   90.00
_cell.angle_beta   90.00
_cell.angle_gamma   90.00
#
_symmetry.space_group_name_H-M   'P 1'
#
loop_
_entity.id
_entity.type
_entity.pdbx_description
1 polymer ?
#
loop_
_entity_poly.entity_id
_entity_poly.type
_entity_poly.pdbx_seq_one_letter_code
_entity_poly.pdbx_strand_id
1 'polypeptide(L)'
;MPFTKLTLKSVVYVADRPRLGVNSLYKIPSVLPWTTSGTQIQPQHGLLLNIFTPAPMPSGPDPASWLIFDGQFTATSWKPVVDVYTHAASFHSTTKHRPTELQHVQLEGVLEIAMTGSKVVAIDPDTDESCLFDLSTRSDPVMEIFRYLDVGDWIWITGNIDRRVGSVLDIEVNDTFIAD
;
A
#
# COMPACT_ATOMS: atom_id res chain seq x y z
N MET A 1 -14.20 11.38 -13.61
CA MET A 1 -14.61 11.03 -12.22
C MET A 1 -13.72 11.74 -11.20
N PRO A 2 -14.06 11.88 -9.91
CA PRO A 2 -13.05 12.34 -8.93
C PRO A 2 -11.99 11.25 -8.79
N PHE A 3 -10.78 11.55 -9.26
CA PHE A 3 -9.59 10.70 -9.22
C PHE A 3 -9.40 10.11 -7.82
N THR A 4 -9.55 8.79 -7.68
CA THR A 4 -9.25 8.13 -6.41
C THR A 4 -7.74 7.94 -6.34
N LYS A 5 -7.08 8.86 -5.65
CA LYS A 5 -5.68 8.72 -5.22
C LYS A 5 -5.44 7.32 -4.69
N LEU A 6 -4.30 6.72 -5.02
CA LEU A 6 -3.91 5.42 -4.47
C LEU A 6 -4.00 5.44 -2.94
N THR A 7 -4.64 4.43 -2.36
CA THR A 7 -4.72 4.21 -0.91
C THR A 7 -4.13 2.87 -0.54
N LEU A 8 -3.50 2.82 0.62
CA LEU A 8 -2.89 1.62 1.18
C LEU A 8 -3.43 1.35 2.56
N LYS A 9 -3.88 0.11 2.76
CA LYS A 9 -4.35 -0.40 4.03
C LYS A 9 -3.41 -1.51 4.50
N SER A 10 -2.88 -1.38 5.71
CA SER A 10 -1.94 -2.34 6.27
C SER A 10 -1.83 -2.26 7.79
N VAL A 11 -0.97 -3.12 8.34
CA VAL A 11 -0.62 -3.19 9.76
C VAL A 11 0.91 -3.18 9.90
N VAL A 12 1.41 -2.42 10.86
CA VAL A 12 2.84 -2.40 11.22
C VAL A 12 3.03 -2.56 12.71
N TYR A 13 4.21 -3.05 13.10
CA TYR A 13 4.67 -2.99 14.48
C TYR A 13 5.48 -1.72 14.72
N VAL A 14 5.12 -0.97 15.75
CA VAL A 14 5.73 0.32 16.11
C VAL A 14 6.39 0.15 17.47
N ALA A 15 7.71 -0.06 17.48
CA ALA A 15 8.48 -0.33 18.70
C ALA A 15 8.78 0.95 19.50
N ASP A 16 8.98 2.07 18.79
CA ASP A 16 9.37 3.36 19.37
C ASP A 16 8.26 4.39 19.23
N ARG A 17 8.25 5.37 20.14
CA ARG A 17 7.30 6.48 20.04
C ARG A 17 7.50 7.23 18.72
N PRO A 18 6.43 7.43 17.93
CA PRO A 18 6.48 8.23 16.73
C PRO A 18 7.00 9.64 17.03
N ARG A 19 7.83 10.17 16.14
CA ARG A 19 8.36 11.54 16.28
C ARG A 19 7.39 12.51 15.63
N LEU A 20 7.25 13.71 16.17
CA LEU A 20 6.51 14.76 15.48
C LEU A 20 7.22 15.09 14.16
N GLY A 21 6.48 14.96 13.06
CA GLY A 21 6.94 15.19 11.69
C GLY A 21 6.33 16.46 11.10
N VAL A 22 6.23 16.47 9.77
CA VAL A 22 5.69 17.59 9.00
C VAL A 22 4.16 17.66 9.16
N ASN A 23 3.57 18.84 9.03
CA ASN A 23 2.12 19.08 9.07
C ASN A 23 1.44 18.60 10.36
N SER A 24 2.15 18.65 11.50
CA SER A 24 1.66 18.18 12.79
C SER A 24 1.28 16.69 12.81
N LEU A 25 1.78 15.89 11.85
CA LEU A 25 1.62 14.45 11.82
C LEU A 25 2.78 13.79 12.56
N TYR A 26 2.52 12.68 13.23
CA TYR A 26 3.57 11.80 13.71
C TYR A 26 4.16 11.01 12.54
N LYS A 27 5.48 10.82 12.55
CA LYS A 27 6.20 10.01 11.57
C LYS A 27 6.72 8.72 12.21
N ILE A 28 6.39 7.61 11.57
CA ILE A 28 6.93 6.28 11.83
C ILE A 28 7.78 5.89 10.61
N PRO A 29 9.11 6.02 10.69
CA PRO A 29 9.99 5.88 9.53
C PRO A 29 10.38 4.43 9.27
N SER A 30 10.46 4.05 7.98
CA SER A 30 11.11 2.82 7.50
C SER A 30 10.65 1.53 8.22
N VAL A 31 9.34 1.39 8.40
CA VAL A 31 8.74 0.20 9.01
C VAL A 31 8.37 -0.83 7.95
N LEU A 32 8.45 -2.11 8.36
CA LEU A 32 7.96 -3.23 7.57
C LEU A 32 6.47 -3.41 7.86
N PRO A 33 5.62 -3.51 6.82
CA PRO A 33 4.27 -4.02 7.02
C PRO A 33 4.31 -5.48 7.45
N TRP A 34 3.25 -5.92 8.10
CA TRP A 34 3.11 -7.30 8.56
C TRP A 34 1.92 -7.95 7.86
N THR A 35 2.10 -9.20 7.50
CA THR A 35 1.06 -10.04 6.91
C THR A 35 0.60 -11.09 7.91
N THR A 36 -0.64 -11.53 7.73
CA THR A 36 -1.27 -12.54 8.57
C THR A 36 -1.63 -13.74 7.71
N SER A 37 -0.94 -14.86 7.90
CA SER A 37 -1.22 -16.12 7.20
C SER A 37 -1.70 -17.17 8.20
N GLY A 38 -3.01 -17.41 8.23
CA GLY A 38 -3.63 -18.25 9.25
C GLY A 38 -3.43 -17.68 10.65
N THR A 39 -2.68 -18.39 11.50
CA THR A 39 -2.34 -17.97 12.87
C THR A 39 -0.98 -17.30 12.99
N GLN A 40 -0.19 -17.28 11.91
CA GLN A 40 1.15 -16.71 11.91
C GLN A 40 1.10 -15.25 11.45
N ILE A 41 1.82 -14.40 12.20
CA ILE A 41 2.03 -13.00 11.86
C ILE A 41 3.51 -12.85 11.57
N GLN A 42 3.84 -12.33 10.40
CA GLN A 42 5.23 -12.19 9.95
C GLN A 42 5.45 -10.86 9.23
N PRO A 43 6.64 -10.27 9.33
CA PRO A 43 6.97 -9.09 8.55
C PRO A 43 6.98 -9.42 7.06
N GLN A 44 6.41 -8.53 6.25
CA GLN A 44 6.53 -8.59 4.79
C GLN A 44 7.85 -7.94 4.37
N HIS A 45 8.82 -8.78 4.03
CA HIS A 45 10.10 -8.31 3.50
C HIS A 45 9.95 -7.79 2.06
N GLY A 46 10.73 -6.77 1.71
CA GLY A 46 10.73 -6.19 0.36
C GLY A 46 9.86 -4.94 0.19
N LEU A 47 9.18 -4.47 1.24
CA LEU A 47 8.46 -3.19 1.24
C LEU A 47 8.74 -2.42 2.51
N LEU A 48 9.21 -1.18 2.39
CA LEU A 48 9.42 -0.27 3.52
C LEU A 48 8.49 0.93 3.41
N LEU A 49 7.88 1.29 4.54
CA LEU A 49 6.91 2.38 4.63
C LEU A 49 7.40 3.48 5.59
N ASN A 50 7.23 4.74 5.20
CA ASN A 50 7.11 5.84 6.14
C ASN A 50 5.63 6.13 6.35
N ILE A 51 5.17 6.05 7.58
CA ILE A 51 3.77 6.31 7.91
C ILE A 51 3.69 7.68 8.58
N PHE A 52 2.84 8.54 8.04
CA PHE A 52 2.51 9.85 8.58
C PHE A 52 1.08 9.79 9.11
N THR A 53 0.92 9.93 10.43
CA THR A 53 -0.36 9.71 11.09
C THR A 53 -0.73 10.82 12.07
N PRO A 54 -1.99 11.28 12.11
CA PRO A 54 -2.46 12.19 13.16
C PRO A 54 -2.74 11.44 14.47
N ALA A 55 -2.80 10.10 14.45
CA ALA A 55 -3.14 9.32 15.62
C ALA A 55 -2.06 9.45 16.70
N PRO A 56 -2.39 9.98 17.89
CA PRO A 56 -1.44 9.99 18.99
C PRO A 56 -1.22 8.57 19.49
N MET A 57 0.04 8.21 19.71
CA MET A 57 0.34 6.93 20.36
C MET A 57 -0.15 6.97 21.83
N PRO A 58 -0.75 5.88 22.34
CA PRO A 58 -1.18 5.82 23.74
C PRO A 58 -0.03 6.17 24.69
N SER A 59 -0.29 7.04 25.66
CA SER A 59 0.67 7.34 26.72
C SER A 59 0.80 6.14 27.66
N GLY A 60 1.99 5.57 27.77
CA GLY A 60 2.23 4.42 28.66
C GLY A 60 3.72 4.08 28.81
N PRO A 61 4.04 3.16 29.75
CA PRO A 61 5.41 2.70 29.97
C PRO A 61 5.93 1.88 28.78
N ASP A 62 5.05 1.26 28.01
CA ASP A 62 5.39 0.50 26.81
C ASP A 62 5.05 1.31 25.55
N PRO A 63 6.04 1.78 24.78
CA PRO A 63 5.80 2.41 23.49
C PRO A 63 5.47 1.40 22.39
N ALA A 64 5.66 0.10 22.61
CA ALA A 64 5.42 -0.89 21.58
C ALA A 64 3.93 -1.12 21.32
N SER A 65 3.49 -0.97 20.07
CA SER A 65 2.12 -1.27 19.67
C SER A 65 2.00 -1.57 18.20
N TRP A 66 0.87 -2.18 17.83
CA TRP A 66 0.48 -2.44 16.45
C TRP A 66 -0.30 -1.26 15.93
N LEU A 67 0.09 -0.71 14.79
CA LEU A 67 -0.67 0.33 14.10
C LEU A 67 -1.39 -0.30 12.92
N ILE A 68 -2.72 -0.27 12.95
CA ILE A 68 -3.56 -0.56 11.78
C ILE A 68 -3.93 0.77 11.15
N PHE A 69 -3.77 0.90 9.84
CA PHE A 69 -3.99 2.17 9.15
C PHE A 69 -4.53 2.00 7.74
N ASP A 70 -5.11 3.10 7.27
CA ASP A 70 -5.55 3.36 5.91
C ASP A 70 -5.14 4.80 5.54
N GLY A 71 -4.56 4.97 4.36
CA GLY A 71 -3.95 6.24 3.99
C GLY A 71 -3.64 6.37 2.51
N GLN A 72 -3.47 7.62 2.08
CA GLN A 72 -2.97 7.93 0.75
C GLN A 72 -1.56 7.36 0.58
N PHE A 73 -1.37 6.61 -0.48
CA PHE A 73 -0.13 5.95 -0.87
C PHE A 73 0.63 6.82 -1.87
N THR A 74 1.95 6.91 -1.71
CA THR A 74 2.82 7.55 -2.71
C THR A 74 4.15 6.81 -2.80
N ALA A 75 4.46 6.33 -4.00
CA ALA A 75 5.70 5.64 -4.29
C ALA A 75 6.41 6.31 -5.46
N THR A 76 7.55 6.95 -5.19
CA THR A 76 8.38 7.56 -6.23
C THR A 76 9.45 6.59 -6.72
N SER A 77 9.83 6.68 -7.99
CA SER A 77 10.79 5.77 -8.65
C SER A 77 12.17 5.74 -7.98
N TRP A 78 12.65 6.88 -7.48
CA TRP A 78 14.00 7.04 -6.92
C TRP A 78 14.09 6.79 -5.42
N LYS A 79 12.97 6.78 -4.68
CA LYS A 79 12.97 6.62 -3.23
C LYS A 79 12.68 5.17 -2.84
N PRO A 80 13.56 4.47 -2.10
CA PRO A 80 13.35 3.06 -1.76
C PRO A 80 12.24 2.81 -0.72
N VAL A 81 11.81 3.85 -0.01
CA VAL A 81 10.78 3.80 1.03
C VAL A 81 9.55 4.54 0.54
N VAL A 82 8.40 3.88 0.58
CA VAL A 82 7.10 4.44 0.20
C VAL A 82 6.59 5.34 1.33
N ASP A 83 5.88 6.42 0.99
CA ASP A 83 5.21 7.25 1.98
C ASP A 83 3.71 6.94 2.02
N VAL A 84 3.15 6.90 3.23
CA VAL A 84 1.71 6.74 3.46
C VAL A 84 1.21 7.83 4.41
N TYR A 85 0.22 8.60 3.96
CA TYR A 85 -0.43 9.64 4.76
C TYR A 85 -1.79 9.14 5.22
N THR A 86 -1.88 8.74 6.49
CA THR A 86 -3.07 8.07 7.01
C THR A 86 -4.21 9.05 7.24
N HIS A 87 -5.40 8.70 6.78
CA HIS A 87 -6.64 9.37 7.17
C HIS A 87 -7.39 8.59 8.26
N ALA A 88 -7.12 7.28 8.38
CA ALA A 88 -7.59 6.44 9.47
C ALA A 88 -6.41 5.63 10.05
N ALA A 89 -6.25 5.67 11.37
CA ALA A 89 -5.14 5.01 12.05
C ALA A 89 -5.52 4.70 13.50
N SER A 90 -5.13 3.53 14.00
CA SER A 90 -5.41 3.11 15.38
C SER A 90 -4.31 2.21 15.93
N PHE A 91 -3.85 2.54 17.13
CA PHE A 91 -2.87 1.75 17.87
C PHE A 91 -3.54 0.67 18.73
N HIS A 92 -2.93 -0.51 18.76
CA HIS A 92 -3.40 -1.67 19.50
C HIS A 92 -2.25 -2.32 20.28
N SER A 93 -2.50 -2.67 21.54
CA SER A 93 -1.50 -3.36 22.39
C SER A 93 -1.28 -4.82 22.00
N THR A 94 -2.26 -5.44 21.33
CA THR A 94 -2.16 -6.82 20.84
C THR A 94 -2.78 -6.96 19.45
N THR A 95 -2.32 -7.94 18.69
CA THR A 95 -2.90 -8.31 17.38
C THR A 95 -4.13 -9.20 17.52
N LYS A 96 -4.46 -9.70 18.72
CA LYS A 96 -5.44 -10.77 18.93
C LYS A 96 -6.90 -10.39 18.64
N HIS A 97 -7.19 -9.14 18.30
CA HIS A 97 -8.57 -8.71 18.06
C HIS A 97 -8.98 -8.43 16.62
N ARG A 98 -8.09 -8.11 15.64
CA ARG A 98 -8.60 -7.57 14.36
C ARG A 98 -7.84 -7.75 13.02
N PRO A 99 -6.64 -8.33 12.86
CA PRO A 99 -6.01 -8.33 11.54
C PRO A 99 -6.48 -9.48 10.64
N THR A 100 -7.59 -10.17 10.93
CA THR A 100 -8.12 -11.21 10.03
C THR A 100 -8.49 -10.66 8.65
N GLU A 101 -8.85 -9.38 8.58
CA GLU A 101 -9.22 -8.69 7.34
C GLU A 101 -8.00 -8.17 6.54
N LEU A 102 -6.83 -8.08 7.18
CA LEU A 102 -5.59 -7.57 6.56
C LEU A 102 -4.54 -8.69 6.55
N GLN A 103 -4.77 -9.65 5.66
CA GLN A 103 -3.81 -10.73 5.43
C GLN A 103 -2.57 -10.21 4.69
N HIS A 104 -2.70 -9.13 3.91
CA HIS A 104 -1.67 -8.56 3.06
C HIS A 104 -1.70 -7.02 3.08
N VAL A 105 -0.66 -6.41 2.52
CA VAL A 105 -0.63 -4.97 2.22
C VAL A 105 -1.56 -4.69 1.05
N GLN A 106 -2.75 -4.16 1.35
CA GLN A 106 -3.77 -3.90 0.34
C GLN A 106 -3.53 -2.53 -0.28
N LEU A 107 -3.57 -2.49 -1.61
CA LEU A 107 -3.52 -1.28 -2.43
C LEU A 107 -4.83 -1.20 -3.21
N GLU A 108 -5.41 0.00 -3.27
CA GLU A 108 -6.54 0.30 -4.14
C GLU A 108 -6.36 1.68 -4.76
N GLY A 109 -6.98 1.92 -5.91
CA GLY A 109 -6.97 3.22 -6.57
C GLY A 109 -6.85 3.13 -8.07
N VAL A 110 -6.71 4.29 -8.72
CA VAL A 110 -6.61 4.40 -10.18
C VAL A 110 -5.14 4.41 -10.61
N LEU A 111 -4.84 3.67 -11.68
CA LEU A 111 -3.55 3.65 -12.35
C LEU A 111 -3.75 3.88 -13.86
N GLU A 112 -2.75 4.46 -14.51
CA GLU A 112 -2.69 4.60 -15.97
C GLU A 112 -1.77 3.53 -16.56
N ILE A 113 -2.23 2.84 -17.61
CA ILE A 113 -1.47 1.78 -18.27
C ILE A 113 -0.34 2.39 -19.10
N ALA A 114 0.90 2.02 -18.75
CA ALA A 114 2.11 2.49 -19.43
C ALA A 114 2.67 1.47 -20.42
N MET A 115 2.37 0.17 -20.23
CA MET A 115 2.84 -0.90 -21.12
C MET A 115 1.91 -2.11 -21.04
N THR A 116 1.64 -2.72 -22.19
CA THR A 116 0.89 -3.98 -22.34
C THR A 116 1.66 -4.98 -23.20
N GLY A 117 1.26 -6.26 -23.17
CA GLY A 117 1.89 -7.34 -23.92
C GLY A 117 2.24 -8.53 -23.02
N SER A 118 3.53 -8.86 -22.87
CA SER A 118 3.95 -9.95 -21.96
C SER A 118 3.77 -9.61 -20.48
N LYS A 119 3.55 -8.33 -20.18
CA LYS A 119 3.32 -7.78 -18.84
C LYS A 119 2.33 -6.62 -18.97
N VAL A 120 1.60 -6.36 -17.89
CA VAL A 120 0.82 -5.14 -17.75
C VAL A 120 1.54 -4.28 -16.73
N VAL A 121 2.02 -3.13 -17.17
CA VAL A 121 2.69 -2.16 -16.30
C VAL A 121 1.93 -0.86 -16.30
N ALA A 122 1.74 -0.30 -15.13
CA ALA A 122 1.02 0.94 -14.92
C ALA A 122 1.85 1.96 -14.13
N ILE A 123 1.39 3.19 -14.12
CA ILE A 123 1.92 4.32 -13.36
C ILE A 123 0.82 4.97 -12.56
N ASP A 124 1.20 5.64 -11.48
CA ASP A 124 0.31 6.54 -10.73
C ASP A 124 0.14 7.85 -11.54
N PRO A 125 -1.06 8.14 -12.06
CA PRO A 125 -1.30 9.34 -12.87
C PRO A 125 -1.23 10.64 -12.06
N ASP A 126 -1.25 10.57 -10.73
CA ASP A 126 -1.21 11.75 -9.86
C ASP A 126 0.22 12.26 -9.60
N THR A 127 1.27 11.59 -10.12
CA THR A 127 2.66 11.98 -9.88
C THR A 127 3.61 11.69 -11.06
N ASP A 128 4.30 12.72 -11.54
CA ASP A 128 5.30 12.61 -12.61
C ASP A 128 6.51 11.73 -12.23
N GLU A 129 6.76 11.55 -10.92
CA GLU A 129 7.88 10.77 -10.40
C GLU A 129 7.49 9.34 -10.00
N SER A 130 6.34 8.86 -10.48
CA SER A 130 5.78 7.54 -10.15
C SER A 130 6.80 6.40 -10.31
N CYS A 131 6.72 5.40 -9.43
CA CYS A 131 7.30 4.10 -9.70
C CYS A 131 6.46 3.33 -10.73
N LEU A 132 7.02 2.26 -11.30
CA LEU A 132 6.27 1.35 -12.14
C LEU A 132 5.51 0.34 -11.28
N PHE A 133 4.28 0.04 -11.64
CA PHE A 133 3.47 -1.00 -11.03
C PHE A 133 3.40 -2.18 -12.00
N ASP A 134 4.10 -3.27 -11.70
CA ASP A 134 4.05 -4.53 -12.48
C ASP A 134 2.85 -5.34 -11.99
N LEU A 135 1.79 -5.38 -12.82
CA LEU A 135 0.50 -5.95 -12.46
C LEU A 135 0.44 -7.41 -12.89
N SER A 136 0.11 -8.26 -11.93
CA SER A 136 -0.16 -9.68 -12.15
C SER A 136 -1.50 -10.05 -11.54
N THR A 137 -2.08 -11.16 -11.97
CA THR A 137 -3.33 -11.66 -11.38
C THR A 137 -3.44 -13.17 -11.52
N ARG A 138 -4.17 -13.81 -10.60
CA ARG A 138 -4.62 -15.19 -10.68
C ARG A 138 -6.12 -15.30 -10.99
N SER A 139 -6.81 -14.18 -11.12
CA SER A 139 -8.24 -14.11 -11.37
C SER A 139 -8.50 -14.14 -12.87
N ASP A 140 -9.20 -15.16 -13.37
CA ASP A 140 -9.54 -15.28 -14.79
C ASP A 140 -10.31 -14.04 -15.32
N PRO A 141 -11.31 -13.48 -14.59
CA PRO A 141 -11.96 -12.23 -15.00
C PRO A 141 -11.02 -11.04 -15.15
N VAL A 142 -10.07 -10.86 -14.22
CA VAL A 142 -9.10 -9.76 -14.29
C VAL A 142 -8.12 -9.97 -15.43
N MET A 143 -7.71 -11.23 -15.66
CA MET A 143 -6.85 -11.59 -16.78
C MET A 143 -7.52 -11.32 -18.13
N GLU A 144 -8.84 -11.50 -18.23
CA GLU A 144 -9.60 -11.13 -19.42
C GLU A 144 -9.56 -9.61 -19.65
N ILE A 145 -9.77 -8.80 -18.62
CA ILE A 145 -9.66 -7.33 -18.71
C ILE A 145 -8.26 -6.94 -19.18
N PHE A 146 -7.21 -7.50 -18.59
CA PHE A 146 -5.82 -7.21 -18.95
C PHE A 146 -5.48 -7.45 -20.42
N ARG A 147 -6.20 -8.36 -21.11
CA ARG A 147 -6.00 -8.63 -22.55
C ARG A 147 -6.53 -7.55 -23.46
N TYR A 148 -7.47 -6.73 -22.97
CA TYR A 148 -8.12 -5.67 -23.74
C TYR A 148 -7.63 -4.27 -23.36
N LEU A 149 -6.67 -4.17 -22.44
CA LEU A 149 -6.07 -2.89 -22.08
C LEU A 149 -5.13 -2.39 -23.18
N ASP A 150 -5.21 -1.10 -23.46
CA ASP A 150 -4.29 -0.35 -24.28
C ASP A 150 -3.46 0.63 -23.43
N VAL A 151 -2.32 1.06 -23.97
CA VAL A 151 -1.49 2.08 -23.32
C VAL A 151 -2.27 3.40 -23.27
N GLY A 152 -2.29 4.04 -22.11
CA GLY A 152 -3.08 5.23 -21.82
C GLY A 152 -4.46 4.94 -21.24
N ASP A 153 -4.87 3.67 -21.15
CA ASP A 153 -6.10 3.31 -20.43
C ASP A 153 -5.95 3.54 -18.94
N TRP A 154 -7.06 3.91 -18.31
CA TRP A 154 -7.13 4.14 -16.88
C TRP A 154 -7.87 2.99 -16.24
N ILE A 155 -7.29 2.37 -15.24
CA ILE A 155 -7.89 1.25 -14.53
C ILE A 155 -7.99 1.56 -13.05
N TRP A 156 -9.13 1.20 -12.46
CA TRP A 156 -9.21 1.08 -11.01
C TRP A 156 -8.81 -0.35 -10.62
N ILE A 157 -8.00 -0.49 -9.58
CA ILE A 157 -7.59 -1.78 -9.06
C ILE A 157 -7.86 -1.89 -7.55
N THR A 158 -8.05 -3.13 -7.11
CA THR A 158 -7.71 -3.55 -5.75
C THR A 158 -6.77 -4.75 -5.82
N GLY A 159 -5.72 -4.74 -5.01
CA GLY A 159 -4.67 -5.75 -5.07
C GLY A 159 -3.82 -5.79 -3.82
N ASN A 160 -2.90 -6.75 -3.79
CA ASN A 160 -1.90 -6.87 -2.74
C ASN A 160 -0.55 -6.44 -3.29
N ILE A 161 0.17 -5.60 -2.54
CA ILE A 161 1.58 -5.34 -2.84
C ILE A 161 2.37 -6.55 -2.38
N ASP A 162 3.10 -7.20 -3.30
CA ASP A 162 3.98 -8.32 -2.95
C ASP A 162 5.31 -7.80 -2.43
N ARG A 163 5.97 -6.96 -3.23
CA ARG A 163 7.29 -6.42 -2.92
C ARG A 163 7.61 -5.21 -3.80
N ARG A 164 8.69 -4.52 -3.43
CA ARG A 164 9.35 -3.50 -4.25
C ARG A 164 10.71 -4.00 -4.71
N VAL A 165 11.01 -3.83 -5.99
CA VAL A 165 12.32 -4.10 -6.59
C VAL A 165 12.81 -2.83 -7.31
N GLY A 166 13.65 -2.05 -6.63
CA GLY A 166 14.13 -0.77 -7.16
C GLY A 166 12.99 0.23 -7.38
N SER A 167 12.73 0.58 -8.64
CA SER A 167 11.66 1.48 -9.07
C SER A 167 10.37 0.77 -9.49
N VAL A 168 10.24 -0.53 -9.21
CA VAL A 168 9.08 -1.35 -9.58
C VAL A 168 8.39 -1.88 -8.32
N LEU A 169 7.06 -1.81 -8.27
CA LEU A 169 6.20 -2.50 -7.31
C LEU A 169 5.50 -3.65 -8.00
N ASP A 170 5.67 -4.85 -7.46
CA ASP A 170 4.95 -6.04 -7.92
C ASP A 170 3.60 -6.09 -7.21
N ILE A 171 2.51 -6.10 -7.98
CA ILE A 171 1.12 -6.08 -7.47
C ILE A 171 0.38 -7.34 -7.95
N GLU A 172 -0.22 -8.07 -7.01
CA GLU A 172 -1.21 -9.11 -7.31
C GLU A 172 -2.62 -8.48 -7.28
N VAL A 173 -3.19 -8.23 -8.45
CA VAL A 173 -4.51 -7.61 -8.62
C VAL A 173 -5.61 -8.64 -8.40
N ASN A 174 -6.49 -8.34 -7.45
CA ASN A 174 -7.61 -9.18 -7.04
C ASN A 174 -8.87 -8.86 -7.85
N ASP A 175 -9.10 -7.58 -8.13
CA ASP A 175 -10.25 -7.10 -8.90
C ASP A 175 -9.89 -5.79 -9.62
N THR A 176 -10.53 -5.52 -10.76
CA THR A 176 -10.26 -4.33 -11.58
C THR A 176 -11.40 -4.02 -12.55
N PHE A 177 -11.49 -2.75 -12.96
CA PHE A 177 -12.31 -2.30 -14.07
C PHE A 177 -11.67 -1.10 -14.77
N ILE A 178 -12.02 -0.89 -16.03
CA ILE A 178 -11.60 0.29 -16.82
C ILE A 178 -12.38 1.51 -16.32
N ALA A 179 -11.67 2.57 -15.94
CA ALA A 179 -12.23 3.80 -15.42
C ALA A 179 -12.42 4.83 -16.55
N ASP A 180 -13.62 5.41 -16.65
CA ASP A 180 -13.96 6.49 -17.59
C ASP A 180 -13.59 7.91 -17.10
#